data_AF-A0A951W407-F1
#
_entry.id   AF-A0A951W407-F1
#
_cell.length_a   1.000
_cell.length_b   1.000
_cell.length_c   1.000
_cell.angle_alpha   90.00
_cell.angle_beta   90.00
_cell.angle_gamma   90.00
#
_symmetry.space_group_name_H-M   'P 1'
#
loop_
_entity.id
_entity.type
_entity.pdbx_description
1 polymer ?
#
loop_
_entity_poly.entity_id
_entity_poly.type
_entity_poly.pdbx_seq_one_letter_code
_entity_poly.pdbx_strand_id
1 'polypeptide(L)'
;MKDLVRRIFSIQKKRKAPPMGPAPSPGGAIIRGQVKMVVTQPIPDDLWQWMLLSGWRPVPVRIDRRKCQKLPDHALRELIEADPLERDSTHARLLGMVRQRTTATT
;
A
#
# COMPACT_ATOMS: atom_id res chain seq x y z
N MET A 1 8.94 39.04 -3.92
CA MET A 1 9.93 37.96 -3.76
C MET A 1 9.77 37.29 -2.39
N LYS A 2 8.74 36.46 -2.20
CA LYS A 2 8.45 35.78 -0.91
C LYS A 2 8.34 34.25 -1.06
N ASP A 3 8.64 33.75 -2.26
CA ASP A 3 8.22 32.42 -2.70
C ASP A 3 9.35 31.38 -2.69
N LEU A 4 10.60 31.82 -2.45
CA LEU A 4 11.80 30.96 -2.45
C LEU A 4 12.07 30.28 -1.10
N VAL A 5 11.65 30.88 0.02
CA VAL A 5 11.91 30.34 1.36
C VAL A 5 11.06 29.13 1.75
N ARG A 6 9.93 28.87 1.06
CA ARG A 6 9.13 27.66 1.29
C ARG A 6 9.78 26.38 0.75
N ARG A 7 10.74 26.48 -0.17
CA ARG A 7 11.31 25.33 -0.87
C ARG A 7 12.58 24.78 -0.21
N ILE A 8 13.29 25.60 0.57
CA ILE A 8 14.61 25.26 1.12
C ILE A 8 14.49 24.40 2.39
N PHE A 9 13.47 24.60 3.22
CA PHE A 9 13.23 23.73 4.37
C PHE A 9 12.40 22.51 3.94
N SER A 10 12.99 21.60 3.17
CA SER A 10 12.46 20.24 2.90
C SER A 10 12.38 19.38 4.18
N ILE A 11 11.75 19.93 5.22
CA ILE A 11 11.27 19.25 6.40
C ILE A 11 10.03 18.49 5.93
N GLN A 12 10.25 17.42 5.18
CA GLN A 12 9.28 16.37 5.08
C GLN A 12 9.11 15.82 6.49
N LYS A 13 8.10 16.34 7.20
CA LYS A 13 7.66 15.82 8.49
C LYS A 13 7.34 14.34 8.24
N LYS A 14 8.20 13.42 8.68
CA LYS A 14 7.94 11.98 8.66
C LYS A 14 6.61 11.79 9.36
N ARG A 15 5.56 11.48 8.58
CA ARG A 15 4.23 11.28 9.14
C ARG A 15 4.34 10.13 10.14
N LYS A 16 4.05 10.40 11.42
CA LYS A 16 3.90 9.33 12.41
C LYS A 16 2.91 8.33 11.84
N ALA A 17 3.24 7.04 11.94
CA ALA A 17 2.30 6.00 11.54
C ALA A 17 1.01 6.23 12.35
N PRO A 18 -0.16 6.33 11.70
CA PRO A 18 -1.41 6.41 12.44
C PRO A 18 -1.53 5.17 13.34
N PRO A 19 -2.23 5.30 14.50
CA PRO A 19 -2.54 4.14 15.34
C PRO A 19 -3.21 3.05 14.48
N MET A 20 -3.00 1.79 14.85
CA MET A 20 -3.51 0.62 14.14
C MET A 20 -5.03 0.73 14.02
N GLY A 21 -5.51 1.26 12.89
CA GLY A 21 -6.92 1.37 12.61
C GLY A 21 -7.49 0.02 12.19
N PRO A 22 -8.81 -0.17 12.32
CA PRO A 22 -9.48 -1.35 11.82
C PRO A 22 -9.22 -1.55 10.32
N ALA A 23 -9.37 -2.78 9.84
CA ALA A 23 -9.24 -3.09 8.43
C ALA A 23 -10.20 -2.20 7.62
N PRO A 24 -9.75 -1.64 6.48
CA PRO A 24 -10.63 -0.88 5.60
C PRO A 24 -11.76 -1.75 5.07
N SER A 25 -12.95 -1.16 4.94
CA SER A 25 -14.11 -1.85 4.34
C SER A 25 -13.84 -2.22 2.88
N PRO A 26 -14.51 -3.27 2.34
CA PRO A 26 -14.51 -3.57 0.92
C PRO A 26 -14.88 -2.34 0.09
N GLY A 27 -14.22 -2.14 -1.05
CA GLY A 27 -14.25 -0.94 -1.87
C GLY A 27 -13.22 0.13 -1.47
N GLY A 28 -12.58 -0.02 -0.31
CA GLY A 28 -11.45 0.80 0.12
C GLY A 28 -10.18 0.53 -0.70
N ALA A 29 -9.13 1.31 -0.44
CA ALA A 29 -7.81 1.05 -0.98
C ALA A 29 -6.75 1.13 0.11
N ILE A 30 -5.72 0.30 -0.03
CA ILE A 30 -4.54 0.30 0.80
C ILE A 30 -3.30 0.60 -0.04
N ILE A 31 -2.29 1.19 0.60
CA ILE A 31 -1.06 1.63 -0.05
C ILE A 31 0.15 1.17 0.75
N ARG A 32 1.19 0.77 0.03
CA ARG A 32 2.53 0.49 0.53
C ARG A 32 3.54 1.18 -0.37
N GLY A 33 4.13 2.27 0.10
CA GLY A 33 5.06 3.07 -0.71
C GLY A 33 4.39 3.60 -1.98
N GLN A 34 4.81 3.11 -3.15
CA GLN A 34 4.24 3.42 -4.46
C GLN A 34 3.29 2.34 -5.00
N VAL A 35 2.95 1.33 -4.21
CA VAL A 35 2.06 0.23 -4.60
C VAL A 35 0.71 0.41 -3.94
N LYS A 36 -0.38 0.30 -4.71
CA LYS A 36 -1.77 0.42 -4.25
C LYS A 36 -2.51 -0.88 -4.51
N MET A 37 -3.31 -1.32 -3.56
CA MET A 37 -4.21 -2.46 -3.70
C MET A 37 -5.63 -2.05 -3.34
N VAL A 38 -6.62 -2.56 -4.08
CA VAL A 38 -8.04 -2.36 -3.77
C VAL A 38 -8.49 -3.46 -2.82
N VAL A 39 -9.29 -3.09 -1.85
CA VAL A 39 -9.88 -4.02 -0.90
C VAL A 39 -11.15 -4.57 -1.53
N THR A 40 -11.05 -5.75 -2.13
CA THR A 40 -12.18 -6.40 -2.82
C THR A 40 -13.06 -7.22 -1.87
N GLN A 41 -12.47 -7.77 -0.80
CA GLN A 41 -13.12 -8.65 0.16
C GLN A 41 -12.69 -8.29 1.59
N PRO A 42 -13.48 -8.66 2.63
CA PRO A 42 -13.11 -8.39 4.02
C PRO A 42 -11.77 -9.04 4.36
N ILE A 43 -10.91 -8.28 5.04
CA ILE A 43 -9.59 -8.73 5.46
C ILE A 43 -9.72 -9.26 6.90
N PRO A 44 -9.37 -10.54 7.16
CA PRO A 44 -9.30 -11.04 8.53
C PRO A 44 -8.32 -10.21 9.38
N ASP A 45 -8.61 -10.05 10.68
CA ASP A 45 -7.81 -9.18 11.56
C ASP A 45 -6.33 -9.61 11.62
N ASP A 46 -6.05 -10.92 11.70
CA ASP A 46 -4.68 -11.45 11.71
C ASP A 46 -3.92 -11.10 10.42
N LEU A 47 -4.60 -11.22 9.28
CA LEU A 47 -4.02 -10.83 8.00
C LEU A 47 -3.78 -9.31 7.97
N TRP A 48 -4.73 -8.52 8.47
CA TRP A 48 -4.59 -7.08 8.51
C TRP A 48 -3.41 -6.64 9.39
N GLN A 49 -3.21 -7.27 10.56
CA GLN A 49 -2.05 -7.03 11.41
C GLN A 49 -0.75 -7.35 10.67
N TRP A 50 -0.66 -8.52 10.03
CA TRP A 50 0.49 -8.87 9.20
C TRP A 50 0.71 -7.85 8.07
N MET A 51 -0.35 -7.37 7.42
CA MET A 51 -0.25 -6.35 6.38
C MET A 51 0.28 -5.02 6.93
N LEU A 52 -0.17 -4.58 8.11
CA LEU A 52 0.32 -3.39 8.77
C LEU A 52 1.81 -3.50 9.11
N LEU A 53 2.26 -4.67 9.60
CA LEU A 53 3.69 -4.96 9.84
C LEU A 53 4.49 -4.97 8.54
N SER A 54 3.93 -5.54 7.47
CA SER A 54 4.48 -5.51 6.10
C SER A 54 4.50 -4.12 5.47
N GLY A 55 3.94 -3.10 6.15
CA GLY A 55 4.01 -1.69 5.75
C GLY A 55 2.83 -1.19 4.94
N TRP A 56 1.75 -1.96 4.84
CA TRP A 56 0.50 -1.50 4.23
C TRP A 56 -0.21 -0.49 5.13
N ARG A 57 -0.88 0.49 4.54
CA ARG A 57 -1.67 1.50 5.24
C ARG A 57 -2.98 1.75 4.49
N PRO A 58 -4.07 2.06 5.19
CA PRO A 58 -5.30 2.48 4.53
C PRO A 58 -5.08 3.82 3.83
N VAL A 59 -5.64 3.98 2.63
CA VAL A 59 -5.64 5.27 1.91
C VAL A 59 -6.82 6.09 2.42
N PRO A 60 -6.58 7.21 3.14
CA PRO A 60 -7.66 8.00 3.73
C PRO A 60 -8.41 8.88 2.71
N VAL A 61 -7.85 9.05 1.50
CA VAL A 61 -8.37 9.96 0.48
C VAL A 61 -8.91 9.19 -0.71
N ARG A 62 -10.14 9.53 -1.15
CA ARG A 62 -10.77 8.93 -2.35
C ARG A 62 -9.93 9.14 -3.62
N ILE A 63 -9.31 10.31 -3.75
CA ILE A 63 -8.48 10.67 -4.90
C ILE A 63 -7.03 10.75 -4.44
N ASP A 64 -6.30 9.65 -4.59
CA ASP A 64 -4.86 9.65 -4.45
C ASP A 64 -4.22 10.09 -5.78
N ARG A 65 -3.61 11.28 -5.80
CA ARG A 65 -2.90 11.83 -6.98
C ARG A 65 -1.47 11.29 -7.11
N ARG A 66 -1.03 10.43 -6.19
CA ARG A 66 0.29 9.80 -6.28
C ARG A 66 0.31 8.86 -7.48
N LYS A 67 1.43 8.87 -8.22
CA LYS A 67 1.71 7.85 -9.23
C LYS A 67 1.98 6.53 -8.51
N CYS A 68 0.92 5.83 -8.16
CA CYS A 68 0.98 4.51 -7.55
C CYS A 68 0.65 3.45 -8.59
N GLN A 69 1.38 2.35 -8.55
CA GLN A 69 1.05 1.19 -9.34
C GLN A 69 -0.03 0.36 -8.65
N LYS A 70 -1.07 0.03 -9.40
CA LYS A 70 -2.17 -0.80 -8.93
C LYS A 70 -1.77 -2.28 -9.02
N LEU A 71 -1.86 -2.99 -7.90
CA LEU A 71 -1.84 -4.46 -7.90
C LEU A 71 -3.12 -5.01 -8.58
N PRO A 72 -3.06 -6.21 -9.14
CA PRO A 72 -4.24 -6.88 -9.66
C PRO A 72 -5.35 -7.00 -8.61
N ASP A 73 -6.61 -6.97 -9.02
CA ASP A 73 -7.74 -7.02 -8.09
C ASP A 73 -7.86 -8.38 -7.37
N HIS A 74 -7.29 -9.45 -7.95
CA HIS A 74 -7.17 -10.77 -7.33
C HIS A 74 -6.02 -10.89 -6.32
N ALA A 75 -5.09 -9.93 -6.26
CA ALA A 75 -3.91 -10.03 -5.40
C ALA A 75 -4.27 -10.11 -3.91
N LEU A 76 -5.33 -9.41 -3.50
CA LEU A 76 -5.81 -9.50 -2.12
C LEU A 76 -6.40 -10.89 -1.82
N ARG A 77 -7.14 -11.46 -2.78
CA ARG A 77 -7.70 -12.80 -2.65
C ARG A 77 -6.60 -13.84 -2.51
N GLU A 78 -5.55 -13.75 -3.34
CA GLU A 78 -4.39 -14.64 -3.25
C GLU A 78 -3.71 -14.56 -1.86
N LEU A 79 -3.58 -13.36 -1.28
CA LEU A 79 -3.01 -13.21 0.06
C LEU A 79 -3.90 -13.76 1.18
N ILE A 80 -5.22 -13.77 0.98
CA ILE A 80 -6.19 -14.33 1.93
C ILE A 80 -6.21 -15.85 1.85
N GLU A 81 -6.16 -16.42 0.64
CA GLU A 81 -6.16 -17.86 0.42
C GLU A 81 -4.78 -18.49 0.70
N ALA A 82 -3.70 -17.72 0.64
CA ALA A 82 -2.35 -18.20 0.95
C ALA A 82 -2.20 -18.60 2.43
N ASP A 83 -1.53 -19.73 2.65
CA ASP A 83 -1.12 -20.19 3.96
C ASP A 83 -0.24 -19.13 4.65
N PRO A 84 -0.37 -18.91 5.97
CA PRO A 84 0.50 -18.00 6.71
C PRO A 84 2.00 -18.20 6.45
N LEU A 85 2.48 -19.42 6.23
CA LEU A 85 3.89 -19.70 5.91
C LEU A 85 4.28 -19.25 4.48
N GLU A 86 3.35 -19.34 3.53
CA GLU A 86 3.58 -18.97 2.12
C GLU A 86 3.21 -17.51 1.82
N ARG A 87 2.68 -16.81 2.82
CA ARG A 87 2.19 -15.44 2.67
C ARG A 87 3.30 -14.47 2.32
N ASP A 88 4.47 -14.61 2.92
CA ASP A 88 5.62 -13.75 2.65
C ASP A 88 6.17 -13.94 1.22
N SER A 89 6.23 -15.19 0.74
CA SER A 89 6.68 -15.50 -0.63
C SER A 89 5.66 -15.01 -1.66
N THR A 90 4.37 -15.22 -1.41
CA THR A 90 3.27 -14.71 -2.24
C THR A 90 3.29 -13.18 -2.31
N HIS A 91 3.49 -12.52 -1.17
CA HIS A 91 3.61 -11.07 -1.09
C HIS A 91 4.83 -10.54 -1.85
N ALA A 92 5.98 -11.17 -1.69
CA ALA A 92 7.19 -10.81 -2.42
C ALA A 92 7.00 -10.96 -3.93
N ARG A 93 6.35 -12.03 -4.39
CA ARG A 93 6.00 -12.25 -5.80
C ARG A 93 5.10 -11.14 -6.34
N LEU A 94 4.02 -10.81 -5.62
CA LEU A 94 3.09 -9.74 -6.00
C LEU A 94 3.78 -8.38 -6.10
N LEU A 95 4.67 -8.06 -5.15
CA LEU A 95 5.46 -6.83 -5.19
C LEU A 95 6.50 -6.83 -6.33
N GLY A 96 7.07 -7.99 -6.66
CA GLY A 96 8.00 -8.17 -7.78
C GLY A 96 7.36 -7.86 -9.14
N MET A 97 6.12 -8.32 -9.37
CA MET A 97 5.37 -8.03 -10.60
C MET A 97 5.20 -6.53 -10.85
N VAL A 98 5.03 -5.76 -9.78
CA VAL A 98 4.87 -4.30 -9.83
C VAL A 98 6.21 -3.61 -10.13
N ARG A 99 7.32 -4.08 -9.53
CA ARG A 99 8.66 -3.54 -9.80
C ARG A 99 9.05 -3.67 -11.28
N GLN A 100 8.77 -4.80 -11.92
CA GLN A 100 9.13 -5.03 -13.33
C GLN A 100 8.43 -4.06 -14.31
N ARG A 101 7.26 -3.52 -13.96
CA ARG A 101 6.58 -2.50 -14.77
C ARG A 101 7.24 -1.13 -14.70
N THR A 102 8.04 -0.83 -13.66
CA THR A 102 8.75 0.46 -13.56
C THR A 102 9.96 0.56 -14.48
N THR A 103 10.60 -0.57 -14.79
CA THR A 103 11.85 -0.61 -15.56
C THR A 103 11.64 -0.72 -17.07
N ALA A 104 10.41 -0.96 -17.53
CA ALA A 104 10.09 -1.17 -18.95
C ALA A 104 9.65 0.12 -19.69
N THR A 105 9.66 1.29 -19.06
CA THR A 105 9.27 2.58 -19.68
C THR A 105 10.44 3.58 -19.71
N THR A 106 11.66 3.13 -20.01
CA THR A 106 12.79 4.02 -20.33
C THR A 106 13.21 3.83 -21.77
#